data_AF-B3QRJ0-F1
#
_entry.id   AF-B3QRJ0-F1
#
_cell.length_a   1.000
_cell.length_b   1.000
_cell.length_c   1.000
_cell.angle_alpha   90.00
_cell.angle_beta   90.00
_cell.angle_gamma   90.00
#
_symmetry.space_group_name_H-M   'P 1'
#
loop_
_entity.id
_entity.type
_entity.pdbx_description
1 polymer ?
#
loop_
_entity_poly.entity_id
_entity_poly.type
_entity_poly.pdbx_seq_one_letter_code
_entity_poly.pdbx_strand_id
1 'polypeptide(L)'
;MIDAIYINRRVEKLSKNEPEKVQWRNLLRNLSDDQDNISNHADSEKRITKYFGVNAEFHPDNKTFFKSPFSKSLKAFRALYSIDYPTDEGDSCDLLMSIVGFSLEPIMHTVLTLRPKNLLFLFSKESSLIGSKDVNAFDRLQALIACHGDGYNPKIDQEILEVADAPHVFSVVRDAITKASSPERVAIDVTGGKKSMDASAFLAASLFEKVAIYYVDYASYDTDKGFPVWGSEFLNKLENPYKVFGVREEKLIKEFWDKADFPAVVKFIKLCIDKLKPEIAKKYRLTEKINQLELVKKAAECYTEWRIFDYQKAKDKPFKGCDKHHSNVLEELAKCSTLEADQNINNQQSAQLALALAIDRYRRGSDAYEHEKHSTAILCYAQSVEILLRFCCKKDWNELKQKRNCKGIKMLGDLRRVLFKDNPFYFNAPGFGERLNENVNKARNAIAHYNCISSSENSDIKIDAECMREVVDELFFLFVNKHGLAEGLINEYKQSLSFCSLNENLELYKP
;
A
#
# COMPACT_ATOMS: atom_id res chain seq x y z
N MET A 1 9.51 -29.61 -33.64
CA MET A 1 10.90 -29.17 -33.98
C MET A 1 11.14 -27.77 -33.42
N ILE A 2 12.23 -27.55 -32.67
CA ILE A 2 12.58 -26.19 -32.23
C ILE A 2 12.90 -25.35 -33.46
N ASP A 3 12.20 -24.22 -33.62
CA ASP A 3 12.49 -23.26 -34.68
C ASP A 3 13.97 -22.83 -34.62
N ALA A 4 14.68 -22.91 -35.74
CA ALA A 4 16.07 -22.44 -35.85
C ALA A 4 16.22 -20.97 -35.41
N ILE A 5 15.16 -20.16 -35.59
CA ILE A 5 15.09 -18.79 -35.09
C ILE A 5 15.13 -18.76 -33.56
N TYR A 6 14.42 -19.66 -32.89
CA TYR A 6 14.45 -19.76 -31.43
C TYR A 6 15.83 -20.17 -30.91
N ILE A 7 16.44 -21.22 -31.48
CA ILE A 7 17.78 -21.67 -31.07
C ILE A 7 18.77 -20.51 -31.20
N ASN A 8 18.75 -19.79 -32.31
CA ASN A 8 19.64 -18.66 -32.53
C ASN A 8 19.40 -17.55 -31.51
N ARG A 9 18.15 -17.12 -31.28
CA ARG A 9 17.84 -16.10 -30.26
C ARG A 9 18.28 -16.53 -28.85
N ARG A 10 18.06 -17.79 -28.50
CA ARG A 10 18.44 -18.34 -27.19
C ARG A 10 19.95 -18.37 -27.02
N VAL A 11 20.67 -18.79 -28.05
CA VAL A 11 22.14 -18.84 -28.07
C VAL A 11 22.76 -17.46 -27.97
N GLU A 12 22.21 -16.47 -28.68
CA GLU A 12 22.65 -15.07 -28.58
C GLU A 12 22.49 -14.53 -27.15
N LYS A 13 21.45 -14.98 -26.43
CA LYS A 13 21.26 -14.63 -25.01
C LYS A 13 22.27 -15.35 -24.11
N LEU A 14 22.52 -16.65 -24.36
CA LEU A 14 23.36 -17.50 -23.51
C LEU A 14 24.86 -17.19 -23.58
N SER A 15 25.37 -16.71 -24.71
CA SER A 15 26.78 -16.30 -24.82
C SER A 15 27.01 -15.27 -25.92
N LYS A 16 27.97 -14.38 -25.68
CA LYS A 16 28.50 -13.45 -26.70
C LYS A 16 29.71 -14.04 -27.45
N ASN A 17 30.28 -15.14 -26.98
CA ASN A 17 31.47 -15.79 -27.53
C ASN A 17 31.07 -16.84 -28.59
N GLU A 18 31.54 -16.70 -29.84
CA GLU A 18 31.13 -17.60 -30.93
C GLU A 18 31.45 -19.10 -30.69
N PRO A 19 32.65 -19.49 -30.22
CA PRO A 19 32.91 -20.86 -29.78
C PRO A 19 31.88 -21.42 -28.79
N GLU A 20 31.51 -20.65 -27.76
CA GLU A 20 30.48 -21.07 -26.79
C GLU A 20 29.08 -21.12 -27.41
N LYS A 21 28.75 -20.17 -28.30
CA LYS A 21 27.49 -20.19 -29.04
C LYS A 21 27.33 -21.47 -29.86
N VAL A 22 28.39 -21.96 -30.51
CA VAL A 22 28.36 -23.25 -31.23
C VAL A 22 28.04 -24.41 -30.28
N GLN A 23 28.63 -24.42 -29.07
CA GLN A 23 28.34 -25.45 -28.07
C GLN A 23 26.87 -25.41 -27.63
N TRP A 24 26.32 -24.22 -27.39
CA TRP A 24 24.91 -24.06 -27.03
C TRP A 24 23.96 -24.45 -28.17
N ARG A 25 24.27 -24.08 -29.42
CA ARG A 25 23.50 -24.51 -30.61
C ARG A 25 23.46 -26.02 -30.70
N ASN A 26 24.60 -26.68 -30.54
CA ASN A 26 24.68 -28.14 -30.59
C ASN A 26 23.89 -28.78 -29.44
N LEU A 27 24.00 -28.25 -28.21
CA LEU A 27 23.24 -28.76 -27.06
C LEU A 27 21.73 -28.66 -27.28
N LEU A 28 21.23 -27.51 -27.75
CA LEU A 28 19.79 -27.30 -27.97
C LEU A 28 19.26 -28.13 -29.16
N ARG A 29 20.05 -28.31 -30.22
CA ARG A 29 19.70 -29.22 -31.33
C ARG A 29 19.61 -30.67 -30.85
N ASN A 30 20.61 -31.13 -30.09
CA ASN A 30 20.61 -32.47 -29.53
C ASN A 30 19.38 -32.72 -28.64
N LEU A 31 18.92 -31.72 -27.88
CA LEU A 31 17.68 -31.80 -27.09
C LEU A 31 16.44 -31.98 -27.98
N SER A 32 16.33 -31.19 -29.05
CA SER A 32 15.26 -31.34 -30.03
C SER A 32 15.28 -32.73 -30.68
N ASP A 33 16.45 -33.21 -31.08
CA ASP A 33 16.61 -34.52 -31.71
C ASP A 33 16.27 -35.66 -30.71
N ASP A 34 16.69 -35.55 -29.45
CA ASP A 34 16.36 -36.51 -28.40
C ASP A 34 14.82 -36.61 -28.18
N GLN A 35 14.12 -35.49 -28.26
CA GLN A 35 12.66 -35.38 -28.18
C GLN A 35 11.97 -35.94 -29.43
N ASP A 36 12.52 -35.74 -30.62
CA ASP A 36 12.00 -36.29 -31.88
C ASP A 36 12.14 -37.80 -31.96
N ASN A 37 13.13 -38.36 -31.27
CA ASN A 37 13.28 -39.79 -31.08
C ASN A 37 12.31 -40.42 -30.05
N ILE A 38 11.35 -39.66 -29.50
CA ILE A 38 10.23 -40.20 -28.71
C ILE A 38 9.04 -40.37 -29.63
N SER A 39 8.47 -41.58 -29.68
CA SER A 39 7.27 -41.82 -30.47
C SER A 39 6.08 -40.98 -29.97
N ASN A 40 5.25 -40.50 -30.89
CA ASN A 40 4.05 -39.70 -30.59
C ASN A 40 3.02 -40.42 -29.68
N HIS A 41 3.21 -41.72 -29.43
CA HIS A 41 2.36 -42.57 -28.59
C HIS A 41 3.12 -43.24 -27.44
N ALA A 42 4.30 -42.74 -27.07
CA ALA A 42 4.99 -43.23 -25.89
C ALA A 42 4.14 -42.99 -24.64
N ASP A 43 3.91 -44.07 -23.88
CA ASP A 43 3.39 -44.01 -22.52
C ASP A 43 4.09 -42.90 -21.70
N SER A 44 3.33 -42.11 -20.93
CA SER A 44 3.84 -40.96 -20.19
C SER A 44 5.03 -41.35 -19.30
N GLU A 45 4.99 -42.55 -18.71
CA GLU A 45 6.10 -43.08 -17.92
C GLU A 45 7.36 -43.35 -18.76
N LYS A 46 7.23 -43.93 -19.96
CA LYS A 46 8.39 -44.14 -20.85
C LYS A 46 9.03 -42.82 -21.27
N ARG A 47 8.22 -41.79 -21.50
CA ARG A 47 8.69 -40.44 -21.80
C ARG A 47 9.48 -39.88 -20.62
N ILE A 48 8.91 -39.94 -19.40
CA ILE A 48 9.56 -39.41 -18.19
C ILE A 48 10.88 -40.16 -17.93
N THR A 49 10.88 -41.49 -18.04
CA THR A 49 12.09 -42.30 -17.91
C THR A 49 13.16 -41.92 -18.91
N LYS A 50 12.80 -41.71 -20.19
CA LYS A 50 13.77 -41.28 -21.20
C LYS A 50 14.28 -39.86 -20.93
N TYR A 51 13.42 -38.94 -20.53
CA TYR A 51 13.79 -37.55 -20.28
C TYR A 51 14.78 -37.42 -19.11
N PHE A 52 14.48 -38.04 -17.97
CA PHE A 52 15.35 -38.01 -16.80
C PHE A 52 16.49 -39.04 -16.84
N GLY A 53 16.42 -40.02 -17.75
CA GLY A 53 17.38 -41.13 -17.85
C GLY A 53 17.28 -42.17 -16.73
N VAL A 54 16.20 -42.17 -15.95
CA VAL A 54 15.93 -43.01 -14.77
C VAL A 54 14.74 -43.93 -15.02
N ASN A 55 14.88 -45.23 -14.76
CA ASN A 55 13.74 -46.16 -14.79
C ASN A 55 12.77 -45.86 -13.64
N ALA A 56 11.51 -46.29 -13.78
CA ALA A 56 10.44 -46.09 -12.80
C ALA A 56 10.74 -46.64 -11.39
N GLU A 57 11.77 -47.48 -11.24
CA GLU A 57 12.23 -48.05 -9.96
C GLU A 57 13.38 -47.25 -9.30
N PHE A 58 13.85 -46.16 -9.92
CA PHE A 58 14.72 -45.12 -9.32
C PHE A 58 15.91 -45.62 -8.48
N HIS A 59 16.75 -46.51 -9.03
CA HIS A 59 18.01 -46.89 -8.38
C HIS A 59 19.12 -45.84 -8.59
N PRO A 60 19.68 -45.24 -7.51
CA PRO A 60 20.70 -44.17 -7.60
C PRO A 60 22.03 -44.58 -8.24
N ASP A 61 22.31 -45.88 -8.34
CA ASP A 61 23.62 -46.42 -8.74
C ASP A 61 23.88 -46.44 -10.26
N ASN A 62 22.92 -45.99 -11.08
CA ASN A 62 23.04 -46.06 -12.53
C ASN A 62 23.81 -44.84 -13.10
N LYS A 63 25.08 -45.01 -13.46
CA LYS A 63 25.98 -43.93 -13.94
C LYS A 63 25.58 -43.24 -15.26
N THR A 64 24.42 -43.55 -15.84
CA THR A 64 23.93 -43.04 -17.13
C THR A 64 23.18 -41.70 -17.06
N PHE A 65 22.89 -41.18 -15.85
CA PHE A 65 22.02 -39.99 -15.69
C PHE A 65 22.60 -38.68 -16.22
N PHE A 66 23.92 -38.47 -16.16
CA PHE A 66 24.57 -37.22 -16.58
C PHE A 66 24.42 -36.90 -18.08
N LYS A 67 24.02 -37.87 -18.90
CA LYS A 67 23.78 -37.70 -20.34
C LYS A 67 22.30 -37.60 -20.71
N SER A 68 21.40 -37.60 -19.71
CA SER A 68 19.97 -37.51 -19.95
C SER A 68 19.58 -36.19 -20.63
N PRO A 69 18.48 -36.18 -21.40
CA PRO A 69 17.90 -34.93 -21.89
C PRO A 69 17.61 -33.92 -20.78
N PHE A 70 17.15 -34.36 -19.61
CA PHE A 70 16.92 -33.48 -18.47
C PHE A 70 18.21 -32.79 -18.01
N SER A 71 19.34 -33.49 -17.87
CA SER A 71 20.60 -32.87 -17.45
C SER A 71 21.08 -31.82 -18.47
N LYS A 72 20.88 -32.06 -19.77
CA LYS A 72 21.16 -31.07 -20.83
C LYS A 72 20.22 -29.86 -20.71
N SER A 73 18.92 -30.10 -20.49
CA SER A 73 17.89 -29.07 -20.30
C SER A 73 18.21 -28.21 -19.08
N LEU A 74 18.47 -28.83 -17.93
CA LEU A 74 18.85 -28.18 -16.68
C LEU A 74 20.10 -27.31 -16.83
N LYS A 75 21.09 -27.75 -17.62
CA LYS A 75 22.28 -26.95 -17.91
C LYS A 75 21.91 -25.65 -18.65
N ALA A 76 21.09 -25.74 -19.70
CA ALA A 76 20.62 -24.57 -20.44
C ALA A 76 19.72 -23.66 -19.57
N PHE A 77 18.89 -24.26 -18.73
CA PHE A 77 18.00 -23.59 -17.79
C PHE A 77 18.77 -22.77 -16.75
N ARG A 78 19.74 -23.40 -16.06
CA ARG A 78 20.61 -22.72 -15.07
C ARG A 78 21.40 -21.58 -15.70
N ALA A 79 21.96 -21.80 -16.90
CA ALA A 79 22.70 -20.75 -17.60
C ALA A 79 21.82 -19.54 -17.92
N LEU A 80 20.57 -19.76 -18.35
CA LEU A 80 19.65 -18.66 -18.54
C LEU A 80 19.29 -17.96 -17.22
N TYR A 81 19.00 -18.73 -16.18
CA TYR A 81 18.68 -18.18 -14.86
C TYR A 81 19.79 -17.24 -14.36
N SER A 82 21.06 -17.63 -14.46
CA SER A 82 22.19 -16.78 -14.05
C SER A 82 22.34 -15.50 -14.89
N ILE A 83 21.81 -15.48 -16.12
CA ILE A 83 21.82 -14.28 -16.97
C ILE A 83 20.66 -13.35 -16.61
N ASP A 84 19.47 -13.92 -16.39
CA ASP A 84 18.26 -13.15 -16.07
C ASP A 84 18.26 -12.63 -14.63
N TYR A 85 18.94 -13.35 -13.74
CA TYR A 85 19.08 -13.04 -12.32
C TYR A 85 20.56 -13.17 -11.91
N PRO A 86 21.42 -12.23 -12.35
CA PRO A 86 22.81 -12.21 -11.95
C PRO A 86 22.88 -12.02 -10.42
N THR A 87 23.48 -12.97 -9.72
CA THR A 87 23.49 -13.00 -8.27
C THR A 87 24.37 -11.87 -7.71
N ASP A 88 23.78 -10.88 -7.05
CA ASP A 88 24.48 -10.02 -6.09
C ASP A 88 24.59 -10.77 -4.75
N GLU A 89 25.54 -11.72 -4.60
CA GLU A 89 25.96 -12.43 -3.35
C GLU A 89 24.89 -12.86 -2.29
N GLY A 90 23.58 -12.78 -2.56
CA GLY A 90 22.51 -12.80 -1.56
C GLY A 90 21.27 -13.61 -1.94
N ASP A 91 21.17 -14.12 -3.18
CA ASP A 91 20.06 -14.94 -3.68
C ASP A 91 20.11 -16.41 -3.20
N SER A 92 20.50 -16.62 -1.94
CA SER A 92 20.44 -17.95 -1.34
C SER A 92 19.04 -18.20 -0.80
N CYS A 93 18.32 -19.11 -1.45
CA CYS A 93 17.00 -19.56 -1.02
C CYS A 93 17.14 -20.49 0.20
N ASP A 94 16.56 -20.10 1.34
CA ASP A 94 16.55 -20.93 2.55
C ASP A 94 15.36 -21.88 2.55
N LEU A 95 14.21 -21.45 2.03
CA LEU A 95 12.99 -22.26 1.92
C LEU A 95 12.37 -22.07 0.54
N LEU A 96 12.16 -23.17 -0.18
CA LEU A 96 11.31 -23.20 -1.35
C LEU A 96 10.07 -24.05 -1.04
N MET A 97 8.91 -23.44 -1.15
CA MET A 97 7.64 -24.17 -1.21
C MET A 97 7.30 -24.42 -2.66
N SER A 98 6.92 -25.64 -3.02
CA SER A 98 6.57 -25.98 -4.40
C SER A 98 5.22 -26.67 -4.43
N ILE A 99 4.30 -26.10 -5.19
CA ILE A 99 3.00 -26.72 -5.45
C ILE A 99 3.22 -27.83 -6.50
N VAL A 100 2.82 -29.06 -6.16
CA VAL A 100 3.11 -30.23 -7.00
C VAL A 100 1.87 -30.71 -7.72
N GLY A 101 1.92 -30.64 -9.05
CA GLY A 101 0.91 -31.14 -9.98
C GLY A 101 1.29 -32.48 -10.60
N PHE A 102 0.83 -32.71 -11.83
CA PHE A 102 1.06 -33.99 -12.53
C PHE A 102 2.39 -34.11 -13.29
N SER A 103 3.09 -33.00 -13.46
CA SER A 103 4.37 -32.93 -14.15
C SER A 103 5.45 -32.54 -13.15
N LEU A 104 6.42 -33.43 -12.94
CA LEU A 104 7.53 -33.19 -12.00
C LEU A 104 8.70 -32.46 -12.69
N GLU A 105 8.79 -32.56 -14.02
CA GLU A 105 9.81 -31.95 -14.85
C GLU A 105 10.02 -30.45 -14.59
N PRO A 106 8.99 -29.59 -14.62
CA PRO A 106 9.19 -28.17 -14.33
C PRO A 106 9.62 -27.93 -12.87
N ILE A 107 9.04 -28.64 -11.91
CA ILE A 107 9.38 -28.50 -10.49
C ILE A 107 10.86 -28.81 -10.25
N MET A 108 11.38 -29.86 -10.90
CA MET A 108 12.77 -30.24 -10.80
C MET A 108 13.72 -29.17 -11.37
N HIS A 109 13.32 -28.42 -12.41
CA HIS A 109 14.13 -27.30 -12.90
C HIS A 109 14.25 -26.20 -11.83
N THR A 110 13.15 -25.82 -11.17
CA THR A 110 13.17 -24.82 -10.10
C THR A 110 14.04 -25.29 -8.93
N VAL A 111 13.75 -26.49 -8.41
CA VAL A 111 14.45 -27.05 -7.23
C VAL A 111 15.96 -27.13 -7.46
N LEU A 112 16.38 -27.70 -8.60
CA LEU A 112 17.80 -27.90 -8.87
C LEU A 112 18.52 -26.63 -9.32
N THR A 113 17.79 -25.59 -9.73
CA THR A 113 18.37 -24.29 -10.08
C THR A 113 18.55 -23.42 -8.84
N LEU A 114 17.51 -23.32 -8.00
CA LEU A 114 17.54 -22.50 -6.78
C LEU A 114 18.31 -23.16 -5.63
N ARG A 115 18.42 -24.49 -5.63
CA ARG A 115 19.13 -25.30 -4.61
C ARG A 115 18.85 -24.84 -3.16
N PRO A 116 17.57 -24.73 -2.76
CA PRO A 116 17.20 -24.24 -1.43
C PRO A 116 17.72 -25.12 -0.29
N LYS A 117 17.89 -24.58 0.92
CA LYS A 117 18.28 -25.40 2.08
C LYS A 117 17.14 -26.33 2.55
N ASN A 118 15.92 -25.81 2.52
CA ASN A 118 14.71 -26.53 2.90
C ASN A 118 13.71 -26.53 1.73
N LEU A 119 13.11 -27.69 1.48
CA LEU A 119 12.07 -27.89 0.49
C LEU A 119 10.78 -28.30 1.21
N LEU A 120 9.67 -27.64 0.86
CA LEU A 120 8.33 -28.07 1.25
C LEU A 120 7.50 -28.34 0.00
N PHE A 121 7.20 -29.60 -0.26
CA PHE A 121 6.32 -29.98 -1.36
C PHE A 121 4.87 -29.99 -0.89
N LEU A 122 4.00 -29.28 -1.61
CA LEU A 122 2.57 -29.19 -1.31
C LEU A 122 1.79 -30.01 -2.36
N PHE A 123 1.26 -31.14 -1.93
CA PHE A 123 0.52 -32.07 -2.79
C PHE A 123 -0.98 -31.94 -2.57
N SER A 124 -1.74 -32.16 -3.65
CA SER A 124 -3.12 -32.64 -3.51
C SER A 124 -3.10 -34.16 -3.24
N LYS A 125 -4.19 -34.71 -2.72
CA LYS A 125 -4.33 -36.16 -2.58
C LYS A 125 -4.04 -36.89 -3.90
N GLU A 126 -4.56 -36.38 -5.01
CA GLU A 126 -4.35 -36.99 -6.33
C GLU A 126 -2.90 -36.86 -6.80
N SER A 127 -2.27 -35.70 -6.61
CA SER A 127 -0.89 -35.49 -7.04
C SER A 127 0.14 -36.21 -6.18
N SER A 128 -0.18 -36.53 -4.93
CA SER A 128 0.68 -37.35 -4.07
C SER A 128 0.83 -38.79 -4.59
N LEU A 129 -0.20 -39.30 -5.29
CA LEU A 129 -0.28 -40.68 -5.77
C LEU A 129 0.32 -40.89 -7.16
N ILE A 130 0.99 -39.88 -7.71
CA ILE A 130 1.56 -39.95 -9.06
C ILE A 130 2.83 -40.79 -9.06
N GLY A 131 2.80 -41.89 -9.80
CA GLY A 131 3.92 -42.80 -10.01
C GLY A 131 3.43 -44.20 -10.39
N SER A 132 4.33 -45.17 -10.37
CA SER A 132 3.95 -46.59 -10.47
C SER A 132 3.21 -47.03 -9.19
N LYS A 133 2.59 -48.22 -9.20
CA LYS A 133 1.90 -48.76 -8.00
C LYS A 133 2.75 -48.79 -6.73
N ASP A 134 4.08 -48.72 -6.86
CA ASP A 134 5.04 -48.96 -5.80
C ASP A 134 5.86 -47.71 -5.39
N VAL A 135 5.74 -46.57 -6.10
CA VAL A 135 6.50 -45.34 -5.81
C VAL A 135 5.60 -44.11 -5.92
N ASN A 136 5.44 -43.36 -4.82
CA ASN A 136 4.66 -42.12 -4.80
C ASN A 136 5.46 -40.91 -5.36
N ALA A 137 4.78 -39.78 -5.56
CA ALA A 137 5.40 -38.59 -6.17
C ALA A 137 6.53 -37.99 -5.33
N PHE A 138 6.42 -38.08 -4.00
CA PHE A 138 7.40 -37.54 -3.06
C PHE A 138 8.73 -38.31 -3.12
N ASP A 139 8.66 -39.65 -3.09
CA ASP A 139 9.82 -40.52 -3.21
C ASP A 139 10.50 -40.35 -4.57
N ARG A 140 9.71 -40.18 -5.63
CA ARG A 140 10.20 -39.88 -6.98
C ARG A 140 10.97 -38.57 -7.04
N LEU A 141 10.45 -37.50 -6.42
CA LEU A 141 11.14 -36.20 -6.35
C LEU A 141 12.47 -36.31 -5.59
N GLN A 142 12.49 -37.00 -4.44
CA GLN A 142 13.72 -37.23 -3.68
C GLN A 142 14.78 -37.97 -4.51
N ALA A 143 14.38 -39.03 -5.23
CA ALA A 143 15.28 -39.77 -6.09
C ALA A 143 15.83 -38.92 -7.24
N LEU A 144 14.98 -38.10 -7.86
CA LEU A 144 15.40 -37.18 -8.93
C LEU A 144 16.40 -36.13 -8.41
N ILE A 145 16.18 -35.61 -7.20
CA ILE A 145 17.13 -34.70 -6.53
C ILE A 145 18.46 -35.42 -6.29
N ALA A 146 18.45 -36.66 -5.79
CA ALA A 146 19.67 -37.43 -5.57
C ALA A 146 20.44 -37.69 -6.88
N CYS A 147 19.73 -38.01 -7.97
CA CYS A 147 20.35 -38.35 -9.26
C CYS A 147 20.90 -37.12 -10.01
N HIS A 148 20.20 -35.98 -9.98
CA HIS A 148 20.53 -34.78 -10.77
C HIS A 148 21.03 -33.61 -9.92
N GLY A 149 21.14 -33.80 -8.61
CA GLY A 149 21.49 -32.77 -7.64
C GLY A 149 22.96 -32.41 -7.57
N ASP A 150 23.88 -33.19 -8.17
CA ASP A 150 25.32 -32.95 -8.07
C ASP A 150 25.78 -32.79 -6.60
N GLY A 151 25.39 -33.73 -5.72
CA GLY A 151 25.68 -33.68 -4.28
C GLY A 151 24.81 -32.71 -3.46
N TYR A 152 23.76 -32.15 -4.06
CA TYR A 152 22.74 -31.37 -3.36
C TYR A 152 21.94 -32.25 -2.40
N ASN A 153 21.91 -31.88 -1.12
CA ASN A 153 21.20 -32.61 -0.07
C ASN A 153 20.39 -31.66 0.83
N PRO A 154 19.23 -31.17 0.37
CA PRO A 154 18.36 -30.31 1.17
C PRO A 154 17.61 -31.08 2.25
N LYS A 155 17.09 -30.36 3.25
CA LYS A 155 16.02 -30.90 4.09
C LYS A 155 14.71 -30.88 3.28
N ILE A 156 14.03 -32.02 3.18
CA ILE A 156 12.81 -32.16 2.38
C ILE A 156 11.65 -32.56 3.28
N ASP A 157 10.60 -31.75 3.30
CA ASP A 157 9.33 -32.00 3.96
C ASP A 157 8.19 -32.02 2.92
N GLN A 158 7.05 -32.62 3.25
CA GLN A 158 5.84 -32.61 2.41
C GLN A 158 4.58 -32.33 3.23
N GLU A 159 3.59 -31.75 2.56
CA GLU A 159 2.23 -31.64 3.07
C GLU A 159 1.24 -32.16 2.02
N ILE A 160 0.38 -33.10 2.43
CA ILE A 160 -0.71 -33.60 1.60
C ILE A 160 -1.98 -32.87 2.03
N LEU A 161 -2.52 -32.09 1.11
CA LEU A 161 -3.73 -31.30 1.31
C LEU A 161 -4.94 -32.18 1.04
N GLU A 162 -5.54 -32.72 2.09
CA GLU A 162 -6.76 -33.55 2.02
C GLU A 162 -7.93 -32.79 1.37
N VAL A 163 -8.01 -31.48 1.66
CA VAL A 163 -8.91 -30.54 0.99
C VAL A 163 -8.04 -29.53 0.26
N ALA A 164 -7.82 -29.75 -1.04
CA ALA A 164 -7.07 -28.84 -1.91
C ALA A 164 -7.91 -27.60 -2.31
N ASP A 165 -8.65 -27.03 -1.35
CA ASP A 165 -9.37 -25.78 -1.52
C ASP A 165 -8.45 -24.57 -1.34
N ALA A 166 -8.89 -23.42 -1.85
CA ALA A 166 -8.08 -22.22 -1.83
C ALA A 166 -7.77 -21.73 -0.40
N PRO A 167 -8.72 -21.66 0.56
CA PRO A 167 -8.42 -21.21 1.93
C PRO A 167 -7.39 -22.07 2.65
N HIS A 168 -7.43 -23.40 2.50
CA HIS A 168 -6.49 -24.29 3.17
C HIS A 168 -5.08 -24.10 2.61
N VAL A 169 -4.91 -24.11 1.29
CA VAL A 169 -3.62 -23.84 0.63
C VAL A 169 -3.05 -22.49 1.08
N PHE A 170 -3.91 -21.46 1.12
CA PHE A 170 -3.52 -20.12 1.54
C PHE A 170 -2.95 -20.14 2.96
N SER A 171 -3.64 -20.82 3.88
CA SER A 171 -3.23 -20.91 5.28
C SER A 171 -1.89 -21.64 5.45
N VAL A 172 -1.69 -22.77 4.78
CA VAL A 172 -0.45 -23.57 4.84
C VAL A 172 0.73 -22.75 4.33
N VAL A 173 0.58 -22.11 3.16
CA VAL A 173 1.64 -21.26 2.56
C VAL A 173 1.94 -20.06 3.46
N ARG A 174 0.92 -19.34 3.93
CA ARG A 174 1.09 -18.18 4.81
C ARG A 174 1.80 -18.56 6.10
N ASP A 175 1.42 -19.68 6.72
CA ASP A 175 1.97 -20.12 8.00
C ASP A 175 3.42 -20.58 7.84
N ALA A 176 3.75 -21.26 6.73
CA ALA A 176 5.13 -21.62 6.39
C ALA A 176 6.03 -20.38 6.19
N ILE A 177 5.55 -19.36 5.46
CA ILE A 177 6.27 -18.08 5.30
C ILE A 177 6.46 -17.40 6.65
N THR A 178 5.43 -17.39 7.50
CA THR A 178 5.46 -16.71 8.81
C THR A 178 6.44 -17.39 9.78
N LYS A 179 6.58 -18.72 9.70
CA LYS A 179 7.53 -19.50 10.51
C LYS A 179 8.97 -19.40 10.01
N ALA A 180 9.19 -18.99 8.77
CA ALA A 180 10.54 -18.83 8.23
C ALA A 180 11.26 -17.65 8.92
N SER A 181 12.51 -17.86 9.30
CA SER A 181 13.32 -16.84 9.99
C SER A 181 13.68 -15.64 9.10
N SER A 182 13.73 -15.85 7.79
CA SER A 182 14.16 -14.88 6.79
C SER A 182 13.20 -14.88 5.59
N PRO A 183 12.11 -14.10 5.61
CA PRO A 183 11.13 -14.04 4.52
C PRO A 183 11.73 -13.66 3.16
N GLU A 184 12.83 -12.91 3.14
CA GLU A 184 13.60 -12.55 1.94
C GLU A 184 14.33 -13.71 1.28
N ARG A 185 14.44 -14.85 1.97
CA ARG A 185 15.06 -16.08 1.48
C ARG A 185 14.03 -17.18 1.24
N VAL A 186 12.75 -16.81 1.25
CA VAL A 186 11.64 -17.71 0.93
C VAL A 186 11.22 -17.52 -0.51
N ALA A 187 11.08 -18.65 -1.21
CA ALA A 187 10.55 -18.72 -2.55
C ALA A 187 9.33 -19.63 -2.60
N ILE A 188 8.42 -19.35 -3.53
CA ILE A 188 7.33 -20.24 -3.88
C ILE A 188 7.35 -20.54 -5.37
N ASP A 189 7.20 -21.81 -5.73
CA ASP A 189 7.02 -22.28 -7.10
C ASP A 189 5.55 -22.61 -7.32
N VAL A 190 4.88 -21.82 -8.17
CA VAL A 190 3.46 -21.97 -8.54
C VAL A 190 3.29 -22.58 -9.93
N THR A 191 4.25 -23.41 -10.37
CA THR A 191 4.20 -24.04 -11.70
C THR A 191 3.26 -25.23 -11.78
N GLY A 192 3.22 -26.06 -10.74
CA GLY A 192 2.46 -27.30 -10.73
C GLY A 192 1.28 -27.21 -9.78
N GLY A 193 0.22 -27.96 -10.05
CA GLY A 193 -0.92 -28.10 -9.14
C GLY A 193 -2.24 -27.90 -9.84
N LYS A 194 -3.32 -27.91 -9.06
CA LYS A 194 -4.61 -27.41 -9.53
C LYS A 194 -4.51 -25.87 -9.54
N LYS A 195 -5.07 -25.20 -10.55
CA LYS A 195 -5.07 -23.73 -10.66
C LYS A 195 -5.53 -23.00 -9.39
N SER A 196 -6.46 -23.60 -8.63
CA SER A 196 -6.93 -23.07 -7.35
C SER A 196 -5.83 -23.05 -6.28
N MET A 197 -4.96 -24.06 -6.25
CA MET A 197 -3.80 -24.14 -5.36
C MET A 197 -2.76 -23.08 -5.76
N ASP A 198 -2.43 -22.99 -7.06
CA ASP A 198 -1.44 -22.04 -7.58
C ASP A 198 -1.85 -20.59 -7.30
N ALA A 199 -3.11 -20.24 -7.59
CA ALA A 199 -3.65 -18.91 -7.33
C ALA A 199 -3.67 -18.58 -5.83
N SER A 200 -3.98 -19.57 -4.98
CA SER A 200 -4.00 -19.40 -3.53
C SER A 200 -2.61 -19.20 -2.95
N ALA A 201 -1.66 -20.03 -3.38
CA ALA A 201 -0.24 -19.94 -3.04
C ALA A 201 0.36 -18.60 -3.47
N PHE A 202 0.08 -18.18 -4.71
CA PHE A 202 0.45 -16.87 -5.23
C PHE A 202 -0.10 -15.73 -4.37
N LEU A 203 -1.39 -15.79 -4.01
CA LEU A 203 -2.04 -14.78 -3.19
C LEU A 203 -1.42 -14.70 -1.79
N ALA A 204 -1.19 -15.84 -1.14
CA ALA A 204 -0.55 -15.91 0.17
C ALA A 204 0.84 -15.28 0.14
N ALA A 205 1.69 -15.68 -0.81
CA ALA A 205 3.02 -15.11 -0.99
C ALA A 205 3.00 -13.62 -1.33
N SER A 206 2.00 -13.17 -2.09
CA SER A 206 1.84 -11.77 -2.49
C SER A 206 1.53 -10.82 -1.33
N LEU A 207 1.10 -11.33 -0.17
CA LEU A 207 0.92 -10.50 1.02
C LEU A 207 2.24 -10.13 1.73
N PHE A 208 3.34 -10.81 1.39
CA PHE A 208 4.64 -10.61 2.02
C PHE A 208 5.59 -9.77 1.16
N GLU A 209 6.35 -8.89 1.80
CA GLU A 209 7.18 -7.90 1.09
C GLU A 209 8.38 -8.48 0.35
N LYS A 210 8.93 -9.62 0.78
CA LYS A 210 10.22 -10.11 0.28
C LYS A 210 10.21 -11.56 -0.22
N VAL A 211 9.03 -12.20 -0.29
CA VAL A 211 8.91 -13.55 -0.84
C VAL A 211 9.03 -13.52 -2.36
N ALA A 212 9.89 -14.38 -2.91
CA ALA A 212 10.02 -14.58 -4.35
C ALA A 212 8.95 -15.57 -4.84
N ILE A 213 8.33 -15.26 -5.98
CA ILE A 213 7.33 -16.12 -6.60
C ILE A 213 7.88 -16.52 -7.96
N TYR A 214 7.94 -17.82 -8.23
CA TYR A 214 8.47 -18.38 -9.45
C TYR A 214 7.43 -19.22 -10.19
N TYR A 215 7.54 -19.23 -11.50
CA TYR A 215 6.80 -20.09 -12.41
C TYR A 215 7.75 -20.51 -13.53
N VAL A 216 7.79 -21.80 -13.87
CA VAL A 216 8.54 -22.29 -15.02
C VAL A 216 7.66 -22.15 -16.26
N ASP A 217 8.10 -21.30 -17.15
CA ASP A 217 7.47 -21.07 -18.44
C ASP A 217 8.31 -21.72 -19.55
N TYR A 218 7.77 -21.75 -20.76
CA TYR A 218 8.42 -22.30 -21.94
C TYR A 218 8.21 -21.39 -23.14
N ALA A 219 9.25 -21.26 -23.96
CA ALA A 219 9.19 -20.41 -25.15
C ALA A 219 8.65 -21.14 -26.39
N SER A 220 8.57 -22.47 -26.35
CA SER A 220 8.07 -23.29 -27.46
C SER A 220 7.30 -24.49 -26.93
N TYR A 221 6.19 -24.82 -27.61
CA TYR A 221 5.32 -25.94 -27.27
C TYR A 221 5.12 -26.85 -28.47
N ASP A 222 5.28 -28.15 -28.26
CA ASP A 222 5.02 -29.15 -29.30
C ASP A 222 3.54 -29.58 -29.22
N THR A 223 2.71 -29.04 -30.11
CA THR A 223 1.26 -29.32 -30.14
C THR A 223 0.95 -30.77 -30.49
N ASP A 224 1.80 -31.40 -31.31
CA ASP A 224 1.58 -32.77 -31.78
C ASP A 224 1.89 -33.78 -30.67
N LYS A 225 2.90 -33.47 -29.84
CA LYS A 225 3.30 -34.31 -28.71
C LYS A 225 2.64 -33.94 -27.39
N GLY A 226 2.06 -32.74 -27.29
CA GLY A 226 1.33 -32.25 -26.12
C GLY A 226 2.21 -31.92 -24.92
N PHE A 227 3.44 -31.45 -25.14
CA PHE A 227 4.32 -30.97 -24.06
C PHE A 227 5.33 -29.92 -24.56
N PRO A 228 5.94 -29.12 -23.67
CA PRO A 228 6.95 -28.12 -24.03
C PRO A 228 8.13 -28.71 -24.77
N VAL A 229 8.75 -27.93 -25.65
CA VAL A 229 9.96 -28.40 -26.33
C VAL A 229 11.15 -28.33 -25.37
N TRP A 230 11.91 -29.42 -25.24
CA TRP A 230 13.01 -29.54 -24.30
C TRP A 230 14.11 -28.51 -24.54
N GLY A 231 14.56 -27.87 -23.47
CA GLY A 231 15.52 -26.77 -23.51
C GLY A 231 14.89 -25.41 -23.82
N SER A 232 13.56 -25.34 -24.01
CA SER A 232 12.85 -24.07 -24.18
C SER A 232 12.33 -23.46 -22.87
N GLU A 233 12.45 -24.21 -21.77
CA GLU A 233 11.99 -23.85 -20.43
C GLU A 233 12.85 -22.72 -19.83
N PHE A 234 12.24 -21.91 -18.97
CA PHE A 234 12.94 -20.88 -18.21
C PHE A 234 12.21 -20.55 -16.90
N LEU A 235 12.97 -20.16 -15.88
CA LEU A 235 12.39 -19.73 -14.60
C LEU A 235 11.98 -18.27 -14.70
N ASN A 236 10.69 -17.99 -14.51
CA ASN A 236 10.15 -16.64 -14.47
C ASN A 236 9.86 -16.23 -13.03
N LYS A 237 10.53 -15.18 -12.55
CA LYS A 237 10.21 -14.53 -11.27
C LYS A 237 9.03 -13.59 -11.46
N LEU A 238 7.88 -13.96 -10.92
CA LEU A 238 6.65 -13.20 -11.04
C LEU A 238 6.70 -11.93 -10.20
N GLU A 239 6.33 -10.80 -10.81
CA GLU A 239 6.14 -9.55 -10.07
C GLU A 239 4.83 -9.60 -9.28
N ASN A 240 4.86 -9.05 -8.08
CA ASN A 240 3.68 -8.99 -7.22
C ASN A 240 2.82 -7.77 -7.58
N PRO A 241 1.61 -7.95 -8.13
CA PRO A 241 0.75 -6.85 -8.55
C PRO A 241 0.31 -5.96 -7.38
N TYR A 242 0.13 -6.50 -6.17
CA TYR A 242 -0.20 -5.67 -5.00
C TYR A 242 0.89 -4.64 -4.71
N LYS A 243 2.16 -4.98 -4.97
CA LYS A 243 3.29 -4.06 -4.81
C LYS A 243 3.42 -3.10 -5.99
N VAL A 244 3.34 -3.62 -7.21
CA VAL A 244 3.48 -2.82 -8.44
C VAL A 244 2.40 -1.74 -8.50
N PHE A 245 1.16 -2.07 -8.14
CA PHE A 245 0.05 -1.12 -8.19
C PHE A 245 -0.19 -0.38 -6.87
N GLY A 246 0.49 -0.75 -5.78
CA GLY A 246 0.37 -0.08 -4.47
C GLY A 246 -1.04 -0.16 -3.86
N VAL A 247 -1.80 -1.22 -4.16
CA VAL A 247 -3.24 -1.33 -3.86
C VAL A 247 -3.55 -1.11 -2.37
N ARG A 248 -2.68 -1.62 -1.49
CA ARG A 248 -2.83 -1.45 -0.04
C ARG A 248 -2.61 0.00 0.36
N GLU A 249 -1.53 0.61 -0.13
CA GLU A 249 -1.16 1.97 0.21
C GLU A 249 -2.19 2.98 -0.30
N GLU A 250 -2.80 2.77 -1.48
CA GLU A 250 -3.89 3.62 -1.97
C GLU A 250 -5.08 3.65 -1.02
N LYS A 251 -5.49 2.47 -0.55
CA LYS A 251 -6.58 2.36 0.43
C LYS A 251 -6.24 3.08 1.73
N LEU A 252 -4.99 2.96 2.20
CA LEU A 252 -4.53 3.68 3.40
C LEU A 252 -4.48 5.20 3.17
N ILE A 253 -4.02 5.65 2.00
CA ILE A 253 -4.02 7.08 1.64
C ILE A 253 -5.43 7.64 1.74
N LYS A 254 -6.42 6.97 1.15
CA LYS A 254 -7.83 7.38 1.23
C LYS A 254 -8.34 7.40 2.67
N GLU A 255 -8.08 6.34 3.43
CA GLU A 255 -8.53 6.23 4.82
C GLU A 255 -7.94 7.34 5.71
N PHE A 256 -6.65 7.62 5.59
CA PHE A 256 -6.00 8.69 6.35
C PHE A 256 -6.42 10.08 5.87
N TRP A 257 -6.69 10.25 4.57
CA TRP A 257 -7.23 11.50 4.04
C TRP A 257 -8.60 11.81 4.64
N ASP A 258 -9.51 10.82 4.66
CA ASP A 258 -10.85 10.98 5.21
C ASP A 258 -10.80 11.35 6.70
N LYS A 259 -9.84 10.79 7.44
CA LYS A 259 -9.56 11.12 8.86
C LYS A 259 -8.83 12.45 9.06
N ALA A 260 -8.60 13.21 7.99
CA ALA A 260 -7.79 14.43 7.92
C ALA A 260 -6.35 14.27 8.47
N ASP A 261 -5.80 13.06 8.48
CA ASP A 261 -4.43 12.76 8.89
C ASP A 261 -3.47 12.92 7.70
N PHE A 262 -3.34 14.16 7.25
CA PHE A 262 -2.49 14.52 6.12
C PHE A 262 -0.99 14.18 6.31
N PRO A 263 -0.40 14.27 7.52
CA PRO A 263 0.97 13.79 7.74
C PRO A 263 1.14 12.29 7.42
N ALA A 264 0.17 11.46 7.82
CA ALA A 264 0.19 10.04 7.46
C ALA A 264 0.04 9.84 5.94
N VAL A 265 -0.85 10.59 5.28
CA VAL A 265 -1.00 10.57 3.81
C VAL A 265 0.35 10.85 3.12
N VAL A 266 1.05 11.92 3.50
CA VAL A 266 2.35 12.27 2.90
C VAL A 266 3.36 11.14 3.06
N LYS A 267 3.38 10.48 4.23
CA LYS A 267 4.25 9.33 4.48
C LYS A 267 3.94 8.16 3.55
N PHE A 268 2.67 7.78 3.40
CA PHE A 268 2.29 6.65 2.54
C PHE A 268 2.51 6.95 1.05
N ILE A 269 2.25 8.18 0.60
CA ILE A 269 2.54 8.56 -0.78
C ILE A 269 4.03 8.47 -1.09
N LYS A 270 4.90 8.93 -0.18
CA LYS A 270 6.37 8.79 -0.36
C LYS A 270 6.76 7.32 -0.51
N LEU A 271 6.21 6.44 0.33
CA LEU A 271 6.45 5.00 0.21
C LEU A 271 5.98 4.43 -1.15
N CYS A 272 4.84 4.87 -1.68
CA CYS A 272 4.38 4.46 -3.01
C CYS A 272 5.35 4.90 -4.11
N ILE A 273 5.76 6.17 -4.09
CA ILE A 273 6.61 6.75 -5.13
C ILE A 273 8.01 6.12 -5.09
N ASP A 274 8.58 5.89 -3.90
CA ASP A 274 9.89 5.24 -3.75
C ASP A 274 9.88 3.80 -4.28
N LYS A 275 8.76 3.08 -4.15
CA LYS A 275 8.56 1.73 -4.73
C LYS A 275 8.40 1.78 -6.25
N LEU A 276 7.79 2.83 -6.78
CA LEU A 276 7.53 3.02 -8.21
C LEU A 276 8.73 3.66 -8.93
N LYS A 277 9.86 2.95 -9.01
CA LYS A 277 11.02 3.38 -9.81
C LYS A 277 10.59 3.77 -11.24
N PRO A 278 11.22 4.76 -11.90
CA PRO A 278 10.81 5.23 -13.23
C PRO A 278 10.67 4.13 -14.29
N GLU A 279 11.53 3.11 -14.22
CA GLU A 279 11.50 1.95 -15.12
C GLU A 279 10.25 1.10 -14.94
N ILE A 280 9.87 0.81 -13.69
CA ILE A 280 8.64 0.06 -13.34
C ILE A 280 7.43 0.88 -13.76
N ALA A 281 7.43 2.18 -13.44
CA ALA A 281 6.34 3.07 -13.81
C ALA A 281 6.11 3.11 -15.33
N LYS A 282 7.18 3.17 -16.12
CA LYS A 282 7.10 3.12 -17.58
C LYS A 282 6.61 1.75 -18.08
N LYS A 283 7.15 0.66 -17.54
CA LYS A 283 6.77 -0.72 -17.90
C LYS A 283 5.27 -0.97 -17.75
N TYR A 284 4.67 -0.48 -16.66
CA TYR A 284 3.25 -0.68 -16.33
C TYR A 284 2.35 0.51 -16.64
N ARG A 285 2.87 1.55 -17.32
CA ARG A 285 2.12 2.76 -17.70
C ARG A 285 1.53 3.51 -16.49
N LEU A 286 2.28 3.58 -15.38
CA LEU A 286 1.89 4.22 -14.12
C LEU A 286 2.40 5.67 -13.96
N THR A 287 2.91 6.29 -15.02
CA THR A 287 3.46 7.66 -14.96
C THR A 287 2.41 8.69 -14.55
N GLU A 288 1.18 8.58 -15.06
CA GLU A 288 0.08 9.48 -14.70
C GLU A 288 -0.32 9.34 -13.23
N LYS A 289 -0.33 8.11 -12.73
CA LYS A 289 -0.57 7.80 -11.31
C LYS A 289 0.46 8.45 -10.40
N ILE A 290 1.74 8.46 -10.78
CA ILE A 290 2.78 9.18 -10.01
C ILE A 290 2.48 10.67 -9.94
N ASN A 291 2.09 11.28 -11.06
CA ASN A 291 1.75 12.71 -11.09
C ASN A 291 0.54 13.02 -10.19
N GLN A 292 -0.44 12.13 -10.18
CA GLN A 292 -1.60 12.24 -9.32
C GLN A 292 -1.22 12.11 -7.83
N LEU A 293 -0.40 11.12 -7.47
CA LEU A 293 0.10 10.95 -6.11
C LEU A 293 0.89 12.17 -5.64
N GLU A 294 1.74 12.76 -6.49
CA GLU A 294 2.45 14.00 -6.16
C GLU A 294 1.49 15.19 -5.96
N LEU A 295 0.40 15.26 -6.73
CA LEU A 295 -0.62 16.27 -6.53
C LEU A 295 -1.30 16.12 -5.15
N VAL A 296 -1.72 14.90 -4.81
CA VAL A 296 -2.35 14.59 -3.51
C VAL A 296 -1.37 14.87 -2.37
N LYS A 297 -0.09 14.53 -2.53
CA LYS A 297 0.96 14.82 -1.55
C LYS A 297 1.10 16.32 -1.29
N LYS A 298 1.17 17.14 -2.34
CA LYS A 298 1.23 18.61 -2.18
C LYS A 298 0.00 19.16 -1.48
N ALA A 299 -1.18 18.66 -1.81
CA ALA A 299 -2.42 19.05 -1.14
C ALA A 299 -2.40 18.65 0.35
N ALA A 300 -1.95 17.44 0.68
CA ALA A 300 -1.77 16.99 2.06
C ALA A 300 -0.72 17.84 2.82
N GLU A 301 0.39 18.21 2.19
CA GLU A 301 1.40 19.09 2.79
C GLU A 301 0.84 20.48 3.08
N CYS A 302 0.04 21.06 2.18
CA CYS A 302 -0.69 22.31 2.40
C CYS A 302 -1.67 22.20 3.58
N TYR A 303 -2.55 21.19 3.55
CA TYR A 303 -3.57 21.00 4.58
C TYR A 303 -2.99 20.62 5.95
N THR A 304 -1.81 20.02 5.99
CA THR A 304 -1.08 19.79 7.26
C THR A 304 -0.81 21.11 7.98
N GLU A 305 -0.24 22.09 7.28
CA GLU A 305 0.08 23.41 7.85
C GLU A 305 -1.20 24.20 8.14
N TRP A 306 -2.18 24.15 7.23
CA TRP A 306 -3.48 24.81 7.44
C TRP A 306 -4.17 24.27 8.69
N ARG A 307 -4.19 22.95 8.89
CA ARG A 307 -4.86 22.32 10.04
C ARG A 307 -4.25 22.69 11.40
N ILE A 308 -2.96 23.04 11.44
CA ILE A 308 -2.31 23.57 12.64
C ILE A 308 -2.34 25.10 12.72
N PHE A 309 -3.10 25.73 11.80
CA PHE A 309 -3.34 27.16 11.69
C PHE A 309 -2.12 28.00 11.29
N ASP A 310 -1.12 27.37 10.69
CA ASP A 310 0.01 28.07 10.08
C ASP A 310 -0.32 28.43 8.63
N TYR A 311 -1.16 29.45 8.47
CA TYR A 311 -1.66 29.85 7.15
C TYR A 311 -0.57 30.37 6.22
N GLN A 312 0.50 30.95 6.77
CA GLN A 312 1.63 31.41 5.98
C GLN A 312 2.35 30.22 5.36
N LYS A 313 2.70 29.19 6.15
CA LYS A 313 3.30 27.97 5.59
C LYS A 313 2.35 27.20 4.68
N ALA A 314 1.05 27.20 4.96
CA ALA A 314 0.06 26.59 4.08
C ALA A 314 0.03 27.27 2.71
N LYS A 315 0.05 28.61 2.70
CA LYS A 315 0.11 29.44 1.49
C LYS A 315 1.40 29.18 0.70
N ASP A 316 2.53 28.99 1.38
CA ASP A 316 3.82 28.71 0.75
C ASP A 316 3.93 27.30 0.14
N LYS A 317 2.90 26.46 0.33
CA LYS A 317 2.80 25.09 -0.20
C LYS A 317 1.56 24.92 -1.11
N PRO A 318 1.39 25.72 -2.18
CA PRO A 318 0.21 25.59 -3.02
C PRO A 318 0.25 24.29 -3.83
N PHE A 319 -0.94 23.79 -4.17
CA PHE A 319 -1.11 22.64 -5.07
C PHE A 319 -1.96 23.03 -6.28
N LYS A 320 -1.86 22.24 -7.36
CA LYS A 320 -2.60 22.52 -8.60
C LYS A 320 -4.10 22.43 -8.32
N GLY A 321 -4.82 23.51 -8.61
CA GLY A 321 -6.26 23.62 -8.34
C GLY A 321 -6.60 24.22 -6.97
N CYS A 322 -5.61 24.60 -6.14
CA CYS A 322 -5.86 25.25 -4.85
C CYS A 322 -6.79 26.47 -4.99
N ASP A 323 -6.49 27.39 -5.91
CA ASP A 323 -7.32 28.59 -6.14
C ASP A 323 -8.73 28.24 -6.64
N LYS A 324 -8.86 27.17 -7.42
CA LYS A 324 -10.16 26.68 -7.90
C LYS A 324 -11.01 26.13 -6.75
N HIS A 325 -10.38 25.48 -5.77
CA HIS A 325 -11.09 24.78 -4.69
C HIS A 325 -11.29 25.63 -3.44
N HIS A 326 -10.40 26.58 -3.18
CA HIS A 326 -10.38 27.39 -1.95
C HIS A 326 -10.47 28.88 -2.22
N SER A 327 -10.61 29.30 -3.49
CA SER A 327 -10.53 30.71 -3.86
C SER A 327 -9.24 31.34 -3.31
N ASN A 328 -9.24 32.64 -3.01
CA ASN A 328 -8.11 33.32 -2.36
C ASN A 328 -8.16 33.21 -0.82
N VAL A 329 -8.92 32.28 -0.25
CA VAL A 329 -9.21 32.27 1.19
C VAL A 329 -7.95 32.03 2.04
N LEU A 330 -6.98 31.25 1.54
CA LEU A 330 -5.68 31.08 2.20
C LEU A 330 -4.88 32.39 2.24
N GLU A 331 -4.97 33.20 1.18
CA GLU A 331 -4.34 34.52 1.16
C GLU A 331 -5.01 35.49 2.12
N GLU A 332 -6.33 35.40 2.25
CA GLU A 332 -7.08 36.15 3.26
C GLU A 332 -6.61 35.72 4.65
N LEU A 333 -6.69 34.43 4.99
CA LEU A 333 -6.29 33.91 6.30
C LEU A 333 -4.83 34.20 6.66
N ALA A 334 -3.90 34.21 5.69
CA ALA A 334 -2.51 34.59 5.94
C ALA A 334 -2.36 36.05 6.41
N LYS A 335 -3.27 36.94 5.98
CA LYS A 335 -3.34 38.34 6.45
C LYS A 335 -3.87 38.45 7.88
N CYS A 336 -4.44 37.39 8.48
CA CYS A 336 -4.95 37.46 9.86
C CYS A 336 -3.86 37.83 10.88
N SER A 337 -2.60 37.49 10.62
CA SER A 337 -1.47 37.89 11.48
C SER A 337 -1.35 39.43 11.61
N THR A 338 -1.87 40.19 10.65
CA THR A 338 -1.87 41.66 10.68
C THR A 338 -3.10 42.25 11.39
N LEU A 339 -4.16 41.48 11.65
CA LEU A 339 -5.35 41.96 12.40
C LEU A 339 -5.02 42.40 13.82
N GLU A 340 -3.93 41.89 14.40
CA GLU A 340 -3.49 42.27 15.74
C GLU A 340 -2.84 43.65 15.81
N ALA A 341 -2.27 44.13 14.69
CA ALA A 341 -1.60 45.42 14.64
C ALA A 341 -2.57 46.57 14.37
N ASP A 342 -3.74 46.30 13.79
CA ASP A 342 -4.68 47.33 13.39
C ASP A 342 -5.69 47.63 14.50
N GLN A 343 -5.54 48.80 15.13
CA GLN A 343 -6.49 49.29 16.14
C GLN A 343 -7.84 49.71 15.54
N ASN A 344 -7.97 49.77 14.21
CA ASN A 344 -9.22 50.10 13.52
C ASN A 344 -10.08 48.86 13.26
N ILE A 345 -10.57 48.26 14.35
CA ILE A 345 -11.44 47.06 14.40
C ILE A 345 -12.78 47.24 13.65
N ASN A 346 -13.14 48.47 13.25
CA ASN A 346 -14.45 48.81 12.69
C ASN A 346 -14.51 48.87 11.15
N ASN A 347 -13.43 48.57 10.42
CA ASN A 347 -13.50 48.55 8.95
C ASN A 347 -14.11 47.22 8.44
N GLN A 348 -14.85 47.29 7.33
CA GLN A 348 -15.57 46.14 6.76
C GLN A 348 -14.65 44.99 6.35
N GLN A 349 -13.41 45.30 5.94
CA GLN A 349 -12.42 44.32 5.50
C GLN A 349 -11.91 43.46 6.68
N SER A 350 -11.64 44.09 7.82
CA SER A 350 -11.25 43.41 9.07
C SER A 350 -12.39 42.53 9.58
N ALA A 351 -13.65 42.97 9.43
CA ALA A 351 -14.81 42.15 9.77
C ALA A 351 -14.94 40.90 8.87
N GLN A 352 -14.76 41.05 7.55
CA GLN A 352 -14.75 39.90 6.62
C GLN A 352 -13.65 38.90 6.98
N LEU A 353 -12.45 39.39 7.29
CA LEU A 353 -11.32 38.54 7.65
C LEU A 353 -11.54 37.81 8.98
N ALA A 354 -12.10 38.50 9.98
CA ALA A 354 -12.49 37.89 11.25
C ALA A 354 -13.56 36.80 11.04
N LEU A 355 -14.53 37.03 10.17
CA LEU A 355 -15.54 36.05 9.81
C LEU A 355 -14.91 34.82 9.14
N ALA A 356 -14.02 35.01 8.15
CA ALA A 356 -13.32 33.91 7.49
C ALA A 356 -12.54 33.04 8.49
N LEU A 357 -11.80 33.68 9.41
CA LEU A 357 -11.02 32.99 10.44
C LEU A 357 -11.91 32.23 11.42
N ALA A 358 -13.03 32.84 11.84
CA ALA A 358 -13.99 32.20 12.72
C ALA A 358 -14.68 31.00 12.05
N ILE A 359 -15.01 31.10 10.75
CA ILE A 359 -15.58 29.98 9.99
C ILE A 359 -14.55 28.86 9.80
N ASP A 360 -13.26 29.15 9.60
CA ASP A 360 -12.22 28.11 9.53
C ASP A 360 -12.16 27.34 10.86
N ARG A 361 -12.14 28.04 11.99
CA ARG A 361 -12.19 27.43 13.33
C ARG A 361 -13.43 26.58 13.51
N TYR A 362 -14.60 27.09 13.13
CA TYR A 362 -15.84 26.32 13.17
C TYR A 362 -15.77 25.05 12.32
N ARG A 363 -15.25 25.14 11.08
CA ARG A 363 -15.08 23.98 10.19
C ARG A 363 -14.15 22.94 10.81
N ARG A 364 -13.00 23.33 11.37
CA ARG A 364 -12.12 22.37 12.09
C ARG A 364 -12.78 21.79 13.33
N GLY A 365 -13.64 22.55 13.99
CA GLY A 365 -14.45 22.06 15.09
C GLY A 365 -15.43 20.97 14.64
N SER A 366 -16.14 21.20 13.55
CA SER A 366 -17.08 20.24 12.95
C SER A 366 -16.38 18.99 12.43
N ASP A 367 -15.25 19.15 11.72
CA ASP A 367 -14.44 18.03 11.27
C ASP A 367 -13.95 17.21 12.48
N ALA A 368 -13.52 17.85 13.58
CA ALA A 368 -13.11 17.13 14.79
C ALA A 368 -14.29 16.43 15.49
N TYR A 369 -15.48 17.03 15.49
CA TYR A 369 -16.69 16.46 16.07
C TYR A 369 -17.12 15.18 15.34
N GLU A 370 -17.12 15.20 14.00
CA GLU A 370 -17.42 14.04 13.14
C GLU A 370 -16.46 12.86 13.37
N HIS A 371 -15.21 13.16 13.75
CA HIS A 371 -14.18 12.18 14.08
C HIS A 371 -14.09 11.83 15.57
N GLU A 372 -15.14 12.13 16.35
CA GLU A 372 -15.23 11.82 17.79
C GLU A 372 -14.12 12.47 18.66
N LYS A 373 -13.49 13.54 18.15
CA LYS A 373 -12.47 14.33 18.86
C LYS A 373 -13.13 15.52 19.56
N HIS A 374 -14.11 15.25 20.42
CA HIS A 374 -15.01 16.28 20.98
C HIS A 374 -14.28 17.39 21.76
N SER A 375 -13.21 17.10 22.49
CA SER A 375 -12.41 18.15 23.17
C SER A 375 -11.75 19.11 22.19
N THR A 376 -11.25 18.59 21.06
CA THR A 376 -10.70 19.42 19.97
C THR A 376 -11.81 20.24 19.32
N ALA A 377 -12.98 19.65 19.12
CA ALA A 377 -14.15 20.35 18.58
C ALA A 377 -14.54 21.56 19.45
N ILE A 378 -14.69 21.36 20.76
CA ILE A 378 -15.03 22.43 21.72
C ILE A 378 -14.02 23.57 21.67
N LEU A 379 -12.71 23.27 21.68
CA LEU A 379 -11.68 24.30 21.60
C LEU A 379 -11.77 25.11 20.31
N CYS A 380 -11.92 24.44 19.16
CA CYS A 380 -12.09 25.12 17.88
C CYS A 380 -13.35 26.00 17.86
N TYR A 381 -14.48 25.51 18.38
CA TYR A 381 -15.70 26.32 18.50
C TYR A 381 -15.51 27.52 19.44
N ALA A 382 -14.84 27.33 20.58
CA ALA A 382 -14.55 28.40 21.52
C ALA A 382 -13.65 29.49 20.89
N GLN A 383 -12.63 29.10 20.13
CA GLN A 383 -11.78 30.04 19.39
C GLN A 383 -12.60 30.82 18.34
N SER A 384 -13.52 30.15 17.64
CA SER A 384 -14.44 30.81 16.71
C SER A 384 -15.27 31.89 17.42
N VAL A 385 -15.84 31.58 18.59
CA VAL A 385 -16.56 32.56 19.43
C VAL A 385 -15.64 33.71 19.85
N GLU A 386 -14.43 33.43 20.34
CA GLU A 386 -13.48 34.46 20.78
C GLU A 386 -13.16 35.45 19.66
N ILE A 387 -12.92 34.94 18.44
CA ILE A 387 -12.68 35.76 17.25
C ILE A 387 -13.88 36.67 16.99
N LEU A 388 -15.10 36.13 16.88
CA LEU A 388 -16.29 36.95 16.58
C LEU A 388 -16.55 38.00 17.66
N LEU A 389 -16.41 37.63 18.94
CA LEU A 389 -16.68 38.54 20.05
C LEU A 389 -15.66 39.67 20.16
N ARG A 390 -14.40 39.46 19.76
CA ARG A 390 -13.38 40.52 19.74
C ARG A 390 -13.75 41.68 18.80
N PHE A 391 -14.48 41.37 17.73
CA PHE A 391 -14.99 42.33 16.74
C PHE A 391 -16.46 42.75 17.04
N CYS A 392 -17.00 42.33 18.19
CA CYS A 392 -18.29 42.76 18.71
C CYS A 392 -18.15 43.73 19.90
N CYS A 393 -19.11 44.64 20.09
CA CYS A 393 -19.06 45.59 21.19
C CYS A 393 -19.76 45.03 22.44
N LYS A 394 -19.52 45.64 23.60
CA LYS A 394 -20.08 45.22 24.89
C LYS A 394 -21.62 45.18 24.92
N LYS A 395 -22.29 45.96 24.06
CA LYS A 395 -23.76 46.03 23.95
C LYS A 395 -24.33 44.76 23.30
N ASP A 396 -23.71 44.28 22.23
CA ASP A 396 -24.13 43.08 21.47
C ASP A 396 -24.08 41.82 22.33
N TRP A 397 -23.08 41.74 23.22
CA TRP A 397 -22.97 40.63 24.18
C TRP A 397 -24.14 40.56 25.17
N ASN A 398 -24.73 41.70 25.54
CA ASN A 398 -25.87 41.72 26.44
C ASN A 398 -27.15 41.27 25.72
N GLU A 399 -27.29 41.54 24.43
CA GLU A 399 -28.41 41.02 23.62
C GLU A 399 -28.35 39.49 23.50
N LEU A 400 -27.16 38.94 23.26
CA LEU A 400 -26.92 37.49 23.30
C LEU A 400 -27.29 36.88 24.66
N LYS A 401 -26.88 37.52 25.76
CA LYS A 401 -27.24 37.08 27.12
C LYS A 401 -28.74 37.12 27.40
N GLN A 402 -29.51 37.96 26.71
CA GLN A 402 -30.96 38.01 26.90
C GLN A 402 -31.68 36.83 26.23
N LYS A 403 -31.07 36.19 25.23
CA LYS A 403 -31.53 34.92 24.62
C LYS A 403 -31.25 33.67 25.49
N ARG A 404 -31.32 33.84 26.81
CA ARG A 404 -30.81 33.04 27.94
C ARG A 404 -31.17 31.54 28.00
N ASN A 405 -31.90 30.99 27.04
CA ASN A 405 -32.39 29.61 27.09
C ASN A 405 -31.45 28.58 26.45
N CYS A 406 -30.37 28.99 25.78
CA CYS A 406 -29.39 28.05 25.21
C CYS A 406 -28.36 27.60 26.26
N LYS A 407 -28.28 26.29 26.54
CA LYS A 407 -27.27 25.67 27.43
C LYS A 407 -25.84 26.14 27.08
N GLY A 408 -25.54 26.31 25.79
CA GLY A 408 -24.24 26.81 25.32
C GLY A 408 -23.87 28.22 25.80
N ILE A 409 -24.84 29.12 26.03
CA ILE A 409 -24.57 30.48 26.54
C ILE A 409 -24.21 30.44 28.04
N LYS A 410 -24.81 29.52 28.80
CA LYS A 410 -24.40 29.27 30.20
C LYS A 410 -22.97 28.73 30.24
N MET A 411 -22.65 27.78 29.38
CA MET A 411 -21.31 27.23 29.20
C MET A 411 -20.30 28.31 28.78
N LEU A 412 -20.67 29.24 27.89
CA LEU A 412 -19.86 30.42 27.57
C LEU A 412 -19.72 31.39 28.76
N GLY A 413 -20.76 31.54 29.59
CA GLY A 413 -20.70 32.33 30.81
C GLY A 413 -19.76 31.73 31.87
N ASP A 414 -19.64 30.40 31.89
CA ASP A 414 -18.77 29.65 32.77
C ASP A 414 -17.33 29.57 32.20
N LEU A 415 -17.15 29.30 30.90
CA LEU A 415 -15.90 29.55 30.16
C LEU A 415 -15.45 30.99 30.34
N ARG A 416 -16.37 31.95 30.36
CA ARG A 416 -16.05 33.35 30.65
C ARG A 416 -15.50 33.52 32.06
N ARG A 417 -16.13 32.88 33.05
CA ARG A 417 -15.68 32.91 34.44
C ARG A 417 -14.34 32.19 34.64
N VAL A 418 -13.99 31.21 33.82
CA VAL A 418 -12.74 30.45 33.95
C VAL A 418 -11.60 31.05 33.11
N LEU A 419 -11.85 31.38 31.84
CA LEU A 419 -10.86 31.99 30.93
C LEU A 419 -10.60 33.48 31.24
N PHE A 420 -11.54 34.19 31.88
CA PHE A 420 -11.51 35.65 32.04
C PHE A 420 -11.64 36.09 33.50
N LYS A 421 -11.23 35.23 34.45
CA LYS A 421 -11.58 35.35 35.87
C LYS A 421 -11.15 36.67 36.53
N ASP A 422 -10.18 37.42 36.01
CA ASP A 422 -9.65 38.61 36.71
C ASP A 422 -9.39 39.87 35.85
N ASN A 423 -9.87 40.01 34.61
CA ASN A 423 -9.74 41.32 33.92
C ASN A 423 -10.78 41.59 32.81
N PRO A 424 -11.66 42.61 32.96
CA PRO A 424 -12.64 42.99 31.95
C PRO A 424 -12.04 43.67 30.70
N PHE A 425 -10.71 43.87 30.63
CA PHE A 425 -9.98 44.53 29.53
C PHE A 425 -9.05 43.59 28.72
N TYR A 426 -9.16 42.27 28.87
CA TYR A 426 -8.27 41.28 28.22
C TYR A 426 -8.29 41.27 26.67
N PHE A 427 -9.23 41.96 26.02
CA PHE A 427 -9.23 42.13 24.56
C PHE A 427 -8.10 43.04 24.03
N ASN A 428 -7.44 43.79 24.92
CA ASN A 428 -6.26 44.62 24.66
C ASN A 428 -4.94 43.99 25.16
N ALA A 429 -4.95 42.75 25.65
CA ALA A 429 -3.73 42.13 26.17
C ALA A 429 -2.81 41.59 25.05
N PRO A 430 -1.48 41.73 25.16
CA PRO A 430 -0.54 40.97 24.33
C PRO A 430 -0.77 39.48 24.62
N GLY A 431 -1.15 38.70 23.59
CA GLY A 431 -1.38 37.25 23.74
C GLY A 431 -2.56 36.67 22.94
N PHE A 432 -3.41 37.48 22.30
CA PHE A 432 -4.40 36.94 21.34
C PHE A 432 -3.71 36.26 20.15
N GLY A 433 -2.63 36.84 19.64
CA GLY A 433 -1.83 36.19 18.58
C GLY A 433 -1.08 34.97 19.01
N GLU A 434 -0.54 34.97 20.23
CA GLU A 434 0.03 33.76 20.80
C GLU A 434 -1.02 32.66 20.87
N ARG A 435 -2.28 32.97 21.26
CA ARG A 435 -3.38 31.99 21.32
C ARG A 435 -3.99 31.60 19.97
N LEU A 436 -4.01 32.50 18.99
CA LEU A 436 -4.41 32.19 17.60
C LEU A 436 -3.40 31.26 16.93
N ASN A 437 -2.12 31.49 17.22
CA ASN A 437 -0.98 30.69 16.74
C ASN A 437 -0.66 29.50 17.67
N GLU A 438 -1.32 29.40 18.83
CA GLU A 438 -1.17 28.26 19.72
C GLU A 438 -1.71 27.03 19.01
N ASN A 439 -0.79 26.11 18.74
CA ASN A 439 -1.14 24.82 18.20
C ASN A 439 -2.19 24.17 19.14
N VAL A 440 -3.37 23.88 18.62
CA VAL A 440 -4.47 23.26 19.39
C VAL A 440 -4.02 21.96 20.08
N ASN A 441 -3.03 21.25 19.53
CA ASN A 441 -2.44 20.07 20.19
C ASN A 441 -1.54 20.43 21.38
N LYS A 442 -0.89 21.61 21.40
CA LYS A 442 -0.12 22.12 22.55
C LYS A 442 -1.05 22.68 23.63
N ALA A 443 -2.09 23.42 23.25
CA ALA A 443 -3.12 23.94 24.17
C ALA A 443 -4.00 22.84 24.78
N ARG A 444 -4.02 21.65 24.16
CA ARG A 444 -4.71 20.44 24.65
C ARG A 444 -4.33 20.09 26.09
N ASN A 445 -3.12 20.43 26.54
CA ASN A 445 -2.69 20.20 27.94
C ASN A 445 -3.33 21.18 28.93
N ALA A 446 -3.66 22.40 28.52
CA ALA A 446 -4.41 23.35 29.34
C ALA A 446 -5.90 22.97 29.45
N ILE A 447 -6.45 22.32 28.41
CA ILE A 447 -7.81 21.75 28.45
C ILE A 447 -7.84 20.36 29.09
N ALA A 448 -6.75 19.61 29.09
CA ALA A 448 -6.63 18.41 29.91
C ALA A 448 -6.76 18.72 31.41
N HIS A 449 -6.43 19.95 31.85
CA HIS A 449 -6.79 20.42 33.20
C HIS A 449 -8.30 20.63 33.40
N TYR A 450 -9.10 20.80 32.34
CA TYR A 450 -10.57 20.80 32.41
C TYR A 450 -11.15 19.39 32.53
N ASN A 451 -10.41 18.33 32.17
CA ASN A 451 -10.81 16.95 32.49
C ASN A 451 -10.82 16.67 34.00
N CYS A 452 -10.32 17.60 34.85
CA CYS A 452 -10.51 17.53 36.30
C CYS A 452 -11.91 18.01 36.76
N ILE A 453 -12.81 18.45 35.87
CA ILE A 453 -14.15 18.96 36.24
C ILE A 453 -15.31 18.00 35.89
N SER A 454 -15.13 16.94 35.11
CA SER A 454 -16.14 15.87 35.06
C SER A 454 -15.55 14.49 34.85
N SER A 455 -15.50 13.73 35.94
CA SER A 455 -15.33 12.28 35.95
C SER A 455 -16.61 11.54 35.53
N SER A 456 -17.50 12.15 34.75
CA SER A 456 -18.69 11.53 34.17
C SER A 456 -18.53 11.41 32.66
N GLU A 457 -18.62 10.16 32.19
CA GLU A 457 -19.02 9.66 30.87
C GLU A 457 -18.83 10.56 29.63
N ASN A 458 -18.25 9.98 28.57
CA ASN A 458 -18.08 10.58 27.22
C ASN A 458 -19.35 11.27 26.63
N SER A 459 -20.55 11.00 27.16
CA SER A 459 -21.81 11.63 26.74
C SER A 459 -21.86 13.14 26.99
N ASP A 460 -21.26 13.63 28.07
CA ASP A 460 -21.38 15.05 28.45
C ASP A 460 -20.57 15.96 27.50
N ILE A 461 -19.35 15.54 27.14
CA ILE A 461 -18.46 16.31 26.24
C ILE A 461 -19.04 16.41 24.82
N LYS A 462 -19.73 15.37 24.35
CA LYS A 462 -20.40 15.40 23.04
C LYS A 462 -21.53 16.43 23.02
N ILE A 463 -22.37 16.46 24.06
CA ILE A 463 -23.47 17.43 24.21
C ILE A 463 -22.91 18.85 24.27
N ASP A 464 -21.82 19.06 25.00
CA ASP A 464 -21.16 20.36 25.10
C ASP A 464 -20.60 20.84 23.76
N ALA A 465 -19.99 19.94 22.97
CA ALA A 465 -19.51 20.26 21.63
C ALA A 465 -20.66 20.65 20.69
N GLU A 466 -21.78 19.94 20.75
CA GLU A 466 -22.98 20.26 19.97
C GLU A 466 -23.61 21.60 20.37
N CYS A 467 -23.73 21.87 21.67
CA CYS A 467 -24.20 23.16 22.17
C CYS A 467 -23.29 24.32 21.73
N MET A 468 -21.96 24.12 21.74
CA MET A 468 -21.01 25.13 21.26
C MET A 468 -21.11 25.37 19.76
N ARG A 469 -21.35 24.33 18.96
CA ARG A 469 -21.59 24.45 17.51
C ARG A 469 -22.79 25.34 17.23
N GLU A 470 -23.93 25.10 17.89
CA GLU A 470 -25.15 25.90 17.75
C GLU A 470 -24.93 27.38 18.08
N VAL A 471 -24.21 27.65 19.17
CA VAL A 471 -23.87 29.02 19.57
C VAL A 471 -23.03 29.73 18.52
N VAL A 472 -22.04 29.06 17.93
CA VAL A 472 -21.22 29.65 16.87
C VAL A 472 -22.07 29.96 15.63
N ASP A 473 -22.97 29.06 15.24
CA ASP A 473 -23.87 29.29 14.10
C ASP A 473 -24.77 30.51 14.32
N GLU A 474 -25.37 30.69 15.52
CA GLU A 474 -26.14 31.90 15.84
C GLU A 474 -25.27 33.18 15.79
N LEU A 475 -24.03 33.10 16.28
CA LEU A 475 -23.12 34.22 16.30
C LEU A 475 -22.70 34.67 14.90
N PHE A 476 -22.56 33.74 13.94
CA PHE A 476 -22.26 34.11 12.56
C PHE A 476 -23.33 35.04 11.97
N PHE A 477 -24.62 34.72 12.15
CA PHE A 477 -25.71 35.55 11.62
C PHE A 477 -25.74 36.95 12.27
N LEU A 478 -25.57 37.01 13.59
CA LEU A 478 -25.51 38.31 14.29
C LEU A 478 -24.31 39.14 13.84
N PHE A 479 -23.15 38.50 13.64
CA PHE A 479 -21.93 39.15 13.20
C PHE A 479 -22.07 39.74 11.80
N VAL A 480 -22.60 38.96 10.85
CA VAL A 480 -22.86 39.38 9.48
C VAL A 480 -23.81 40.58 9.43
N ASN A 481 -24.95 40.49 10.13
CA ASN A 481 -25.94 41.57 10.18
C ASN A 481 -25.38 42.86 10.76
N LYS A 482 -24.60 42.75 11.83
CA LYS A 482 -24.01 43.92 12.50
C LYS A 482 -23.06 44.69 11.58
N HIS A 483 -22.21 43.97 10.85
CA HIS A 483 -21.17 44.57 10.01
C HIS A 483 -21.63 44.81 8.57
N GLY A 484 -22.92 44.61 8.27
CA GLY A 484 -23.48 44.81 6.93
C GLY A 484 -22.86 43.91 5.87
N LEU A 485 -22.46 42.69 6.25
CA LEU A 485 -21.90 41.70 5.33
C LEU A 485 -23.03 40.99 4.59
N ALA A 486 -22.74 40.44 3.40
CA ALA A 486 -23.72 39.67 2.65
C ALA A 486 -24.06 38.35 3.37
N GLU A 487 -25.34 38.01 3.50
CA GLU A 487 -25.77 36.76 4.16
C GLU A 487 -25.19 35.49 3.51
N GLY A 488 -25.01 35.50 2.19
CA GLY A 488 -24.43 34.39 1.43
C GLY A 488 -22.95 34.11 1.75
N LEU A 489 -22.24 35.07 2.36
CA LEU A 489 -20.81 35.00 2.62
C LEU A 489 -20.45 33.87 3.60
N ILE A 490 -21.33 33.55 4.56
CA ILE A 490 -21.12 32.42 5.48
C ILE A 490 -21.03 31.11 4.70
N ASN A 491 -21.94 30.89 3.75
CA ASN A 491 -21.99 29.67 2.96
C ASN A 491 -20.82 29.59 1.97
N GLU A 492 -20.46 30.71 1.34
CA GLU A 492 -19.29 30.81 0.47
C GLU A 492 -17.99 30.46 1.20
N TYR A 493 -17.80 30.98 2.43
CA TYR A 493 -16.65 30.64 3.25
C TYR A 493 -16.72 29.20 3.76
N LYS A 494 -17.87 28.71 4.23
CA LYS A 494 -18.02 27.29 4.63
C LYS A 494 -17.64 26.36 3.48
N GLN A 495 -18.00 26.71 2.24
CA GLN A 495 -17.57 25.98 1.05
C GLN A 495 -16.05 26.11 0.84
N SER A 496 -15.51 27.32 0.68
CA SER A 496 -14.10 27.55 0.34
C SER A 496 -13.11 27.04 1.40
N LEU A 497 -13.51 26.99 2.68
CA LEU A 497 -12.66 26.57 3.80
C LEU A 497 -12.70 25.06 4.06
N SER A 498 -13.64 24.34 3.43
CA SER A 498 -13.67 22.88 3.52
C SER A 498 -12.54 22.28 2.70
N PHE A 499 -11.81 21.32 3.27
CA PHE A 499 -10.78 20.59 2.53
C PHE A 499 -11.38 19.79 1.37
N CYS A 500 -10.59 19.60 0.32
CA CYS A 500 -10.97 18.69 -0.76
C CYS A 500 -11.11 17.25 -0.22
N SER A 501 -11.99 16.49 -0.83
CA SER A 501 -12.12 15.04 -0.64
C SER A 501 -11.32 14.31 -1.73
N LEU A 502 -10.99 13.05 -1.47
CA LEU A 502 -10.47 12.13 -2.48
C LEU A 502 -11.57 11.17 -2.90
N ASN A 503 -11.64 10.84 -4.19
CA ASN A 503 -12.47 9.73 -4.67
C ASN A 503 -11.70 8.39 -4.59
N GLU A 504 -12.29 7.28 -5.03
CA GLU A 504 -11.65 5.96 -5.03
C GLU A 504 -10.39 5.90 -5.90
N ASN A 505 -10.27 6.78 -6.90
CA ASN A 505 -9.10 6.90 -7.75
C ASN A 505 -8.05 7.87 -7.18
N LEU A 506 -8.24 8.39 -5.96
CA LEU A 506 -7.40 9.43 -5.35
C LEU A 506 -7.38 10.76 -6.12
N GLU A 507 -8.46 11.11 -6.80
CA GLU A 507 -8.62 12.43 -7.42
C GLU A 507 -9.20 13.41 -6.41
N LEU A 508 -8.61 14.60 -6.35
CA LEU A 508 -9.11 15.70 -5.53
C LEU A 508 -10.41 16.24 -6.11
N TYR A 509 -11.45 16.31 -5.30
CA TYR A 509 -12.69 17.00 -5.64
C TYR A 509 -13.23 17.76 -4.44
N LYS A 510 -14.12 18.71 -4.72
CA LYS A 510 -14.81 19.49 -3.70
C LYS A 510 -16.23 18.91 -3.57
N PRO A 511 -16.59 18.32 -2.42
CA PRO A 511 -17.93 17.79 -2.20
C PRO A 511 -18.99 18.90 -2.10
#